data_AF-A0A8T5BTM3-F1
#
_entry.id   AF-A0A8T5BTM3-F1
#
_cell.length_a   1.000
_cell.length_b   1.000
_cell.length_c   1.000
_cell.angle_alpha   90.00
_cell.angle_beta   90.00
_cell.angle_gamma   90.00
#
_symmetry.space_group_name_H-M   'P 1'
#
loop_
_entity.id
_entity.type
_entity.pdbx_description
1 polymer ?
#
loop_
_entity_poly.entity_id
_entity_poly.type
_entity_poly.pdbx_seq_one_letter_code
_entity_poly.pdbx_strand_id
1 'polypeptide(L)' 'MTPNVLTCSPEDEVDDAWLLMQGKAITGLPVTLNGRLVGLLTQK' A
#
# COMPACT_ATOMS: atom_id res chain seq x y z
N MET A 1 -2.76 -15.84 7.72
CA MET A 1 -1.83 -14.71 7.54
C MET A 1 -1.24 -14.80 6.15
N THR A 2 -1.23 -13.71 5.39
CA THR A 2 -0.63 -13.66 4.04
C THR A 2 0.81 -13.15 4.17
N PRO A 3 1.84 -13.95 3.81
CA PRO A 3 3.23 -13.51 3.84
C PRO A 3 3.52 -12.53 2.70
N ASN A 4 4.50 -11.64 2.88
CA ASN A 4 4.99 -10.70 1.85
C ASN A 4 3.88 -9.84 1.22
N VAL A 5 3.12 -9.14 2.07
CA VAL A 5 2.15 -8.15 1.61
C VAL A 5 2.84 -7.03 0.84
N LEU A 6 2.20 -6.54 -0.23
CA LEU A 6 2.62 -5.34 -0.92
C LEU A 6 2.53 -4.14 0.02
N THR A 7 3.49 -3.22 -0.08
CA THR A 7 3.51 -1.97 0.68
C THR A 7 3.88 -0.82 -0.25
N CYS A 8 3.52 0.40 0.14
CA CYS A 8 4.01 1.63 -0.49
C CYS A 8 4.78 2.49 0.50
N SER A 9 5.49 3.49 -0.02
CA SER A 9 6.16 4.53 0.74
C SER A 9 5.23 5.74 0.93
N PRO A 10 5.34 6.51 2.05
CA PRO A 10 4.60 7.76 2.18
C PRO A 10 5.03 8.84 1.17
N GLU A 11 6.16 8.64 0.48
CA GLU A 11 6.65 9.49 -0.60
C GLU A 11 6.16 9.07 -1.99
N ASP A 12 5.48 7.91 -2.12
CA ASP A 12 4.93 7.46 -3.39
C ASP A 12 3.74 8.33 -3.81
N GLU A 13 3.60 8.57 -5.12
CA GLU A 13 2.42 9.24 -5.67
C GLU A 13 1.17 8.39 -5.39
N VAL A 14 0.11 9.06 -4.92
CA VAL A 14 -1.14 8.40 -4.53
C VAL A 14 -1.79 7.68 -5.71
N ASP A 15 -1.67 8.24 -6.92
CA ASP A 15 -2.21 7.64 -8.13
C ASP A 15 -1.53 6.30 -8.47
N ASP A 16 -0.22 6.19 -8.26
CA ASP A 16 0.53 4.94 -8.48
C ASP A 16 0.12 3.87 -7.46
N ALA A 17 -0.01 4.25 -6.19
CA ALA A 17 -0.51 3.36 -5.14
C ALA A 17 -1.95 2.88 -5.45
N TRP A 18 -2.81 3.75 -5.97
CA TRP A 18 -4.17 3.42 -6.37
C TRP A 18 -4.21 2.45 -7.56
N LEU A 19 -3.40 2.71 -8.60
CA LEU A 19 -3.27 1.82 -9.76
C LEU A 19 -2.77 0.43 -9.34
N LEU A 20 -1.81 0.37 -8.42
CA LEU A 20 -1.33 -0.89 -7.83
C LEU A 20 -2.46 -1.62 -7.09
N MET A 21 -3.25 -0.92 -6.28
CA MET A 21 -4.37 -1.50 -5.54
C MET A 21 -5.42 -2.09 -6.49
N GLN A 22 -5.81 -1.36 -7.54
CA GLN A 22 -6.75 -1.86 -8.55
C GLN A 22 -6.18 -3.04 -9.34
N GLY A 23 -4.94 -2.94 -9.82
CA GLY A 23 -4.29 -3.98 -10.61
C GLY A 23 -4.08 -5.29 -9.83
N LYS A 24 -4.08 -5.24 -8.51
CA LYS A 24 -3.98 -6.41 -7.62
C LYS A 24 -5.28 -6.78 -6.91
N ALA A 25 -6.38 -6.06 -7.18
CA ALA A 25 -7.68 -6.24 -6.54
C ALA A 25 -7.60 -6.25 -4.99
N ILE A 26 -6.75 -5.37 -4.42
CA ILE A 26 -6.61 -5.21 -2.97
C ILE A 26 -7.25 -3.90 -2.51
N THR A 27 -7.95 -3.96 -1.39
CA THR A 27 -8.66 -2.80 -0.82
C THR A 27 -7.86 -2.06 0.25
N GLY A 28 -6.69 -2.60 0.63
CA GLY A 28 -5.78 -1.99 1.60
C GLY A 28 -4.32 -2.19 1.21
N LEU A 29 -3.53 -1.13 1.35
CA LEU A 29 -2.11 -1.10 1.06
C LEU A 29 -1.36 -0.50 2.27
N PRO A 30 -0.61 -1.31 3.04
CA PRO A 30 0.21 -0.81 4.14
C PRO A 30 1.25 0.21 3.66
N VAL A 31 1.38 1.30 4.40
CA VAL A 31 2.38 2.34 4.13
C VAL A 31 3.57 2.12 5.06
N THR A 32 4.75 1.92 4.50
CA THR A 32 5.98 1.64 5.24
C THR A 32 7.07 2.64 4.93
N LEU A 33 7.81 3.07 5.96
CA LEU A 33 9.01 3.90 5.82
C LEU A 33 10.16 3.20 6.54
N ASN A 34 11.26 2.95 5.82
CA ASN A 34 12.45 2.26 6.36
C ASN A 34 12.11 0.92 7.07
N GLY A 35 11.22 0.14 6.48
CA GLY A 35 10.79 -1.16 7.01
C GLY A 35 9.85 -1.09 8.22
N ARG A 36 9.44 0.11 8.65
CA ARG A 36 8.43 0.30 9.71
C ARG A 36 7.08 0.65 9.11
N LEU A 37 6.02 0.02 9.62
CA LEU A 37 4.65 0.37 9.30
C LEU A 37 4.32 1.75 9.90
N VAL A 38 3.92 2.70 9.05
CA VAL A 38 3.57 4.07 9.44
C VAL A 38 2.12 4.44 9.13
N GLY A 39 1.42 3.64 8.32
CA GLY A 39 0.02 3.89 7.99
C GLY A 39 -0.62 2.79 7.16
N LEU A 40 -1.87 3.03 6.74
CA LEU A 40 -2.64 2.14 5.88
C LEU A 40 -3.45 3.00 4.90
N LEU A 41 -3.23 2.78 3.60
CA LEU A 41 -4.08 3.34 2.55
C LEU A 41 -5.24 2.36 2.30
N THR A 42 -6.46 2.87 2.23
CA THR A 42 -7.66 2.06 1.98
C THR A 42 -8.50 2.61 0.85
N GLN A 43 -9.14 1.72 0.11
CA GLN A 43 -10.17 2.06 -0.86
C GLN A 43 -11.47 2.37 -0.12
N LYS A 44 -12.09 3.52 -0.43
CA LYS A 44 -13.40 3.92 0.10
C LYS A 44 -14.51 3.62 -0.88
#